data_AF-A0A6A4NLR8-F1
#
_entry.id   AF-A0A6A4NLR8-F1
#
_cell.length_a   1.000
_cell.length_b   1.000
_cell.length_c   1.000
_cell.angle_alpha   90.00
_cell.angle_beta   90.00
_cell.angle_gamma   90.00
#
_symmetry.space_group_name_H-M   'P 1'
#
loop_
_entity.id
_entity.type
_entity.pdbx_description
1 polymer ?
#
loop_
_entity_poly.entity_id
_entity_poly.type
_entity_poly.pdbx_seq_one_letter_code
_entity_poly.pdbx_strand_id
1 'polypeptide(L)' 'MHKIFVPRKNPGIPSIFWVWKSADFQERESYDMLGISYYNHSRLKRILMTESWIG' A
#
# COMPACT_ATOMS: atom_id res chain seq x y z
N MET A 1 18.08 -0.37 -8.24
CA MET A 1 17.21 -0.16 -7.06
C MET A 1 16.41 1.12 -7.29
N HIS A 2 15.09 1.06 -7.40
CA HIS A 2 14.24 2.26 -7.48
C HIS A 2 13.78 2.65 -6.08
N LYS A 3 13.85 3.95 -5.74
CA LYS A 3 13.34 4.50 -4.49
C LYS A 3 12.41 5.66 -4.82
N ILE A 4 11.27 5.68 -4.15
CA ILE A 4 10.26 6.73 -4.29
C ILE A 4 10.09 7.34 -2.91
N PHE A 5 10.26 8.66 -2.83
CA PHE A 5 10.06 9.40 -1.58
C PHE A 5 8.62 9.93 -1.56
N VAL A 6 7.92 9.68 -0.47
CA VAL A 6 6.53 10.14 -0.26
C VAL A 6 6.46 11.04 0.96
N PRO A 7 5.64 12.10 0.93
CA PRO A 7 5.42 12.96 2.08
C PRO A 7 4.68 12.21 3.18
N ARG A 8 5.01 12.51 4.45
CA ARG A 8 4.36 11.90 5.61
C ARG A 8 2.90 12.32 5.79
N LYS A 9 2.52 13.47 5.21
CA LYS A 9 1.14 13.95 5.15
C LYS A 9 0.55 13.51 3.80
N ASN A 10 -0.45 12.63 3.83
CA ASN A 10 -1.10 12.06 2.65
C ASN A 10 -0.14 11.29 1.69
N PRO A 11 0.53 10.21 2.16
CA PRO A 11 1.42 9.40 1.33
C PRO A 11 0.63 8.57 0.32
N GLY A 12 0.52 9.07 -0.92
CA GLY A 12 -0.18 8.40 -2.03
C GLY A 12 0.74 8.12 -3.21
N ILE A 13 0.73 6.90 -3.74
CA ILE A 13 1.48 6.49 -4.94
C ILE A 13 0.63 5.62 -5.89
N PRO A 14 0.93 5.60 -7.19
CA PRO A 14 0.26 4.69 -8.11
C PRO A 14 0.64 3.23 -7.83
N SER A 15 -0.35 2.35 -7.83
CA SER A 15 -0.16 0.90 -7.74
C SER A 15 0.49 0.34 -9.02
N ILE A 16 1.47 -0.55 -8.84
CA ILE A 16 2.09 -1.33 -9.92
C ILE A 16 1.45 -2.72 -10.08
N PHE A 17 0.38 -3.03 -9.34
CA PHE A 17 -0.36 -4.31 -9.42
C PHE A 17 -0.84 -4.66 -10.84
N TRP A 18 -1.11 -3.66 -11.68
CA TRP A 18 -1.52 -3.87 -13.07
C TRP A 18 -0.38 -4.35 -13.95
N VAL A 19 0.86 -4.00 -13.60
CA VAL A 19 2.07 -4.43 -14.30
C VAL A 19 2.55 -5.76 -13.72
N TRP A 20 2.63 -5.87 -12.39
CA TRP A 20 3.07 -7.08 -11.69
C TRP A 20 2.06 -7.51 -10.64
N LYS A 21 1.38 -8.63 -10.89
CA LYS A 21 0.40 -9.20 -9.94
C LYS A 21 1.00 -9.64 -8.61
N SER A 22 2.31 -9.92 -8.59
CA SER A 22 3.04 -10.21 -7.34
C SER A 22 3.10 -9.02 -6.38
N ALA A 23 2.80 -7.79 -6.83
CA ALA A 23 2.79 -6.61 -5.98
C ALA A 23 1.57 -6.52 -5.04
N ASP A 24 0.52 -7.35 -5.22
CA ASP A 24 -0.71 -7.30 -4.40
C ASP A 24 -0.40 -7.37 -2.90
N PHE A 25 0.38 -8.36 -2.48
CA PHE A 25 0.71 -8.55 -1.07
C PHE A 25 1.66 -7.47 -0.53
N GLN A 26 2.67 -7.05 -1.30
CA GLN A 26 3.64 -6.03 -0.87
C GLN A 26 3.00 -4.65 -0.71
N GLU A 27 2.12 -4.25 -1.63
CA GLU A 27 1.40 -2.98 -1.56
C GLU A 27 0.40 -2.98 -0.39
N ARG A 28 -0.28 -4.12 -0.14
CA ARG A 28 -1.20 -4.26 1.00
C ARG A 28 -0.48 -4.28 2.34
N GLU A 29 0.69 -4.91 2.43
CA GLU A 29 1.55 -4.88 3.63
C GLU A 29 2.01 -3.45 3.93
N SER A 30 2.48 -2.73 2.91
CA SER A 30 2.93 -1.33 3.06
C SER A 30 1.78 -0.39 3.43
N TYR A 31 0.58 -0.62 2.90
CA TYR A 31 -0.63 0.08 3.31
C TYR A 31 -0.97 -0.18 4.78
N ASP A 32 -0.88 -1.44 5.22
CA ASP A 32 -1.22 -1.86 6.58
C ASP A 32 -0.22 -1.32 7.62
N MET A 33 1.09 -1.43 7.36
CA MET A 33 2.13 -1.06 8.32
C MET A 33 2.54 0.41 8.26
N LEU A 34 2.54 1.03 7.08
CA LEU A 34 3.10 2.37 6.87
C LEU A 34 2.02 3.42 6.53
N GLY A 35 0.77 3.00 6.32
CA GLY A 35 -0.33 3.90 5.93
C GLY A 35 -0.20 4.49 4.53
N ILE A 36 0.62 3.89 3.66
CA ILE A 36 0.82 4.36 2.28
C ILE A 36 -0.37 3.96 1.43
N SER A 37 -1.03 4.93 0.81
CA SER A 37 -2.19 4.71 -0.07
C SER A 37 -1.74 4.42 -1.50
N TYR A 38 -2.25 3.33 -2.09
CA TYR A 38 -1.97 2.96 -3.47
C TYR A 38 -3.16 3.22 -4.37
N TYR A 39 -3.02 4.15 -5.32
CA TYR A 39 -4.08 4.48 -6.28
C TYR A 39 -4.24 3.35 -7.30
N ASN A 40 -5.49 3.08 -7.68
CA ASN A 40 -5.87 2.06 -8.66
C ASN A 40 -5.64 0.61 -8.23
N HIS A 41 -5.33 0.32 -6.95
CA HIS A 41 -5.19 -1.06 -6.48
C HIS A 41 -6.55 -1.74 -6.33
N SER A 42 -6.74 -2.93 -6.93
CA SER A 42 -8.06 -3.59 -7.01
C SER A 42 -8.63 -4.02 -5.66
N ARG A 43 -7.77 -4.29 -4.66
CA ARG A 43 -8.20 -4.78 -3.34
C ARG A 43 -7.29 -4.28 -2.22
N LEU A 44 -7.23 -2.95 -2.05
CA LEU A 44 -6.48 -2.34 -0.95
C LEU A 44 -7.21 -2.57 0.38
N LYS A 45 -6.90 -3.68 1.04
CA LYS A 45 -7.40 -4.04 2.37
C LYS A 45 -6.25 -4.52 3.24
N ARG A 46 -6.32 -4.21 4.53
CA ARG A 46 -5.41 -4.72 5.56
C ARG A 46 -5.38 -6.25 5.52
N ILE A 47 -4.20 -6.81 5.81
CA ILE A 47 -3.94 -8.25 5.70
C ILE A 47 -3.34 -8.85 6.96
N LEU A 48 -2.51 -8.10 7.67
CA LEU A 48 -1.78 -8.58 8.83
C LEU A 48 -2.45 -8.13 10.12
N MET A 49 -3.01 -6.93 10.10
CA MET A 49 -3.59 -6.31 11.27
C MET A 49 -5.09 -6.53 11.35
N THR A 50 -5.60 -6.68 12.56
CA THR A 50 -7.04 -6.81 12.82
C THR A 50 -7.80 -5.57 12.37
N GLU A 51 -9.02 -5.77 11.86
CA GLU A 51 -9.88 -4.69 11.34
C GLU A 51 -10.19 -3.60 12.39
N SER A 52 -10.07 -3.93 13.68
CA SER A 52 -10.28 -3.03 14.82
C SER A 52 -9.08 -2.16 15.20
N TRP A 53 -7.94 -2.29 14.50
CA TRP A 53 -6.78 -1.45 14.80
C TRP A 53 -6.95 -0.03 14.26
N ILE A 54 -6.58 0.95 15.08
CA ILE A 54 -6.62 2.37 14.75
C ILE A 54 -5.19 2.88 14.90
N GLY A 55 -4.63 3.44 13.83
CA GLY A 55 -3.31 4.05 13.80
C GLY A 55 -3.25 5.23 12.85
#